data_AF-A0A9D7TL95-F1
#
_entry.id   AF-A0A9D7TL95-F1
#
_cell.length_a   1.000
_cell.length_b   1.000
_cell.length_c   1.000
_cell.angle_alpha   90.00
_cell.angle_beta   90.00
_cell.angle_gamma   90.00
#
_symmetry.space_group_name_H-M   'P 1'
#
loop_
_entity.id
_entity.type
_entity.pdbx_description
1 polymer ?
#
loop_
_entity_poly.entity_id
_entity_poly.type
_entity_poly.pdbx_seq_one_letter_code
_entity_poly.pdbx_strand_id
1 'polypeptide(L)'
;MNDQDRKFKELWEKRKTKGRWKYGLVHGSAFGFLVFVAINLLNLKDQSISEVYFNNVALSQMLTMVLAGILGYSSVKWWMNEKIYKRIADKEESGA
;
A
#
# COMPACT_ATOMS: atom_id res chain seq x y z
N MET A 1 3.70 -26.55 -6.57
CA MET A 1 3.82 -25.12 -6.20
C MET A 1 5.25 -24.62 -6.44
N ASN A 2 5.43 -23.47 -7.09
CA ASN A 2 6.77 -22.88 -7.27
C ASN A 2 7.24 -22.14 -6.00
N ASP A 3 8.54 -21.85 -5.88
CA ASP A 3 9.10 -21.21 -4.69
C ASP A 3 8.59 -19.79 -4.43
N GLN A 4 8.15 -19.07 -5.46
CA GLN A 4 7.61 -17.71 -5.32
C GLN A 4 6.21 -17.73 -4.69
N ASP A 5 5.35 -18.64 -5.14
CA ASP A 5 3.99 -18.84 -4.63
C ASP A 5 4.03 -19.27 -3.18
N ARG A 6 4.95 -20.18 -2.82
CA ARG A 6 5.17 -20.60 -1.43
C ARG A 6 5.54 -19.43 -0.53
N LYS A 7 6.57 -18.65 -0.93
CA LYS A 7 7.00 -17.46 -0.18
C LYS A 7 5.88 -16.42 -0.06
N PHE A 8 5.13 -16.20 -1.14
CA PHE A 8 3.98 -15.29 -1.11
C PHE A 8 2.93 -15.78 -0.11
N LYS A 9 2.54 -17.05 -0.16
CA LYS A 9 1.53 -17.66 0.71
C LYS A 9 1.90 -17.49 2.18
N GLU A 10 3.10 -17.92 2.57
CA GLU A 10 3.59 -17.80 3.95
C GLU A 10 3.64 -16.35 4.45
N LEU A 11 4.12 -15.42 3.60
CA LEU A 11 4.17 -14.00 3.95
C LEU A 11 2.77 -13.39 4.06
N TRP A 12 1.86 -13.77 3.17
CA TRP A 12 0.50 -13.25 3.16
C TRP A 12 -0.30 -13.76 4.36
N GLU A 13 -0.17 -15.04 4.74
CA GLU A 13 -0.78 -15.59 5.96
C GLU A 13 -0.34 -14.83 7.21
N LYS A 14 0.97 -14.60 7.36
CA LYS A 14 1.52 -13.78 8.46
C LYS A 14 1.01 -12.34 8.49
N ARG A 15 0.67 -11.78 7.33
CA ARG A 15 0.09 -10.42 7.22
C ARG A 15 -1.40 -10.44 7.51
N LYS A 16 -2.10 -11.47 7.07
CA LYS A 16 -3.54 -11.66 7.26
C LYS A 16 -3.91 -11.77 8.73
N THR A 17 -3.12 -12.49 9.53
CA THR A 17 -3.32 -12.63 10.99
C THR A 17 -3.27 -11.31 11.75
N LYS A 18 -2.54 -10.32 11.24
CA LYS A 18 -2.46 -8.97 11.82
C LYS A 18 -3.68 -8.10 11.50
N GLY A 19 -4.54 -8.54 10.58
CA GLY A 19 -5.77 -7.87 10.20
C GLY A 19 -5.59 -6.75 9.18
N ARG A 20 -6.69 -6.45 8.48
CA ARG A 20 -6.73 -5.48 7.38
C ARG A 20 -6.45 -4.05 7.83
N TRP A 21 -6.86 -3.69 9.05
CA TRP A 21 -6.67 -2.34 9.55
C TRP A 21 -5.19 -2.00 9.79
N LYS A 22 -4.46 -2.91 10.43
CA LYS A 22 -3.00 -2.77 10.63
C LYS A 22 -2.25 -2.78 9.29
N TYR A 23 -2.69 -3.60 8.34
CA TYR A 23 -2.14 -3.57 6.98
C TYR A 23 -2.34 -2.21 6.30
N GLY A 24 -3.55 -1.66 6.37
CA GLY A 24 -3.87 -0.35 5.79
C GLY A 24 -3.10 0.79 6.45
N LEU A 25 -3.01 0.78 7.78
CA LEU A 25 -2.24 1.79 8.53
C LEU A 25 -0.75 1.77 8.20
N VAL A 26 -0.14 0.61 7.91
CA VAL A 26 1.29 0.53 7.59
C VAL A 26 1.55 0.75 6.10
N HIS A 27 0.92 -0.05 5.24
CA HIS A 27 1.21 -0.02 3.81
C HIS A 27 0.48 1.10 3.08
N GLY A 28 -0.74 1.41 3.52
CA GLY A 28 -1.53 2.50 2.95
C GLY A 28 -0.96 3.87 3.30
N SER A 29 -0.55 4.09 4.55
CA SER A 29 0.08 5.36 4.94
C SER A 29 1.41 5.58 4.23
N ALA A 30 2.27 4.56 4.18
CA ALA A 30 3.55 4.63 3.47
C ALA A 30 3.34 4.94 1.98
N PHE A 31 2.38 4.27 1.33
CA PHE A 31 2.05 4.55 -0.07
C PHE A 31 1.52 5.97 -0.27
N GLY A 32 0.56 6.40 0.55
CA GLY A 32 0.00 7.75 0.46
C GLY A 32 1.05 8.85 0.66
N PHE A 33 1.96 8.65 1.62
CA PHE A 33 3.08 9.56 1.83
C PHE A 33 4.04 9.60 0.63
N LEU A 34 4.39 8.44 0.06
CA LEU A 34 5.24 8.37 -1.14
C LEU A 34 4.59 9.07 -2.34
N VAL A 35 3.27 8.91 -2.52
CA VAL A 35 2.52 9.61 -3.58
C VAL A 35 2.56 11.12 -3.36
N PHE A 36 2.36 11.58 -2.12
CA PHE A 36 2.48 13.00 -1.78
C PHE A 36 3.85 13.58 -2.14
N VAL A 37 4.94 12.88 -1.78
CA VAL A 37 6.31 13.29 -2.15
C VAL A 37 6.46 13.30 -3.67
N ALA A 38 6.08 12.22 -4.35
CA ALA A 38 6.25 12.09 -5.79
C ALA A 38 5.52 13.19 -6.60
N ILE A 39 4.30 13.54 -6.21
CA ILE A 39 3.51 14.60 -6.85
C ILE A 39 4.20 15.96 -6.67
N ASN A 40 4.68 16.24 -5.47
CA ASN A 40 5.25 17.54 -5.12
C ASN A 40 6.68 17.75 -5.60
N LEU A 41 7.40 16.68 -6.00
CA LEU A 41 8.71 16.82 -6.66
C LEU A 41 8.63 17.70 -7.92
N LEU A 42 7.51 17.69 -8.64
CA LEU A 42 7.34 18.50 -9.84
C LEU A 42 7.30 20.01 -9.54
N ASN A 43 6.81 20.39 -8.36
CA ASN A 43 6.68 21.79 -7.94
C ASN A 43 8.01 22.41 -7.51
N LEU A 44 9.02 21.58 -7.20
CA LEU A 44 10.35 22.03 -6.82
C LEU A 44 11.13 22.71 -7.97
N LYS A 45 10.61 22.68 -9.20
CA LYS A 45 11.20 23.43 -10.32
C LYS A 45 11.03 24.94 -10.16
N ASP A 46 9.90 25.35 -9.60
CA ASP A 46 9.47 26.75 -9.54
C ASP A 46 9.44 27.30 -8.10
N GLN A 47 9.48 26.41 -7.09
CA GLN A 47 9.30 26.73 -5.67
C GLN A 47 10.38 26.10 -4.79
N SER A 48 10.64 26.73 -3.64
CA SER A 48 11.55 26.16 -2.65
C SER A 48 10.96 24.94 -1.92
N ILE A 49 11.82 24.11 -1.33
CA ILE A 49 11.37 22.98 -0.50
C ILE A 49 10.43 23.44 0.63
N SER A 50 10.70 24.61 1.24
CA SER A 50 9.86 25.19 2.28
C SER A 50 8.46 25.49 1.77
N GLU A 51 8.37 26.11 0.60
CA GLU A 51 7.11 26.47 -0.04
C GLU A 51 6.30 25.25 -0.47
N VAL A 52 6.97 24.16 -0.87
CA VAL A 52 6.28 22.95 -1.35
C VAL A 52 5.85 22.01 -0.22
N TYR A 53 6.67 21.81 0.81
CA TYR A 53 6.44 20.79 1.83
C TYR A 53 6.08 21.33 3.22
N PHE A 54 6.44 22.58 3.54
CA PHE A 54 6.32 23.13 4.89
C PHE A 54 5.26 24.23 4.98
N ASN A 55 4.08 23.95 4.45
CA ASN A 55 2.93 24.85 4.52
C ASN A 55 1.62 24.07 4.82
N ASN A 56 0.56 24.79 5.18
CA ASN A 56 -0.73 24.20 5.58
C ASN A 56 -1.45 23.45 4.45
N VAL A 57 -1.29 23.90 3.20
CA VAL A 57 -1.82 23.21 2.01
C VAL A 57 -1.12 21.87 1.82
N ALA A 58 0.21 21.84 1.93
CA ALA A 58 1.01 20.62 1.84
C ALA A 58 0.64 19.63 2.96
N LEU A 59 0.46 20.10 4.20
CA LEU A 59 -0.01 19.27 5.31
C LEU A 59 -1.39 18.65 5.01
N SER A 60 -2.34 19.44 4.51
CA SER A 60 -3.69 18.99 4.19
C SER A 60 -3.70 17.97 3.04
N GLN A 61 -2.87 18.22 2.01
CA GLN A 61 -2.67 17.30 0.90
C GLN A 61 -2.04 15.98 1.36
N MET A 62 -0.99 16.05 2.20
CA MET A 62 -0.33 14.87 2.74
C MET A 62 -1.31 14.00 3.53
N LEU A 63 -2.11 14.61 4.43
CA LEU A 63 -3.13 13.89 5.19
C LEU A 63 -4.17 13.25 4.28
N THR A 64 -4.64 13.97 3.27
CA THR A 64 -5.59 13.43 2.27
C THR A 64 -5.01 12.23 1.54
N MET A 65 -3.75 12.31 1.08
CA MET A 65 -3.09 11.23 0.36
C MET A 65 -2.83 10.01 1.27
N VAL A 66 -2.45 10.23 2.52
CA VAL A 66 -2.30 9.17 3.53
C VAL A 66 -3.63 8.48 3.79
N LEU A 67 -4.73 9.23 3.99
CA LEU A 67 -6.07 8.67 4.17
C LEU A 67 -6.54 7.89 2.93
N ALA A 68 -6.31 8.43 1.73
CA ALA A 68 -6.60 7.74 0.47
C ALA A 68 -5.77 6.45 0.32
N GLY A 69 -4.51 6.45 0.77
CA GLY A 69 -3.67 5.27 0.81
C GLY A 69 -4.17 4.20 1.78
N ILE A 70 -4.57 4.61 2.99
CA ILE A 70 -5.13 3.72 4.02
C ILE A 70 -6.45 3.12 3.56
N LEU A 71 -7.41 3.93 3.09
CA LEU A 71 -8.76 3.47 2.78
C LEU A 71 -8.87 2.88 1.37
N GLY A 72 -8.28 3.53 0.37
CA GLY A 72 -8.40 3.15 -1.04
C GLY A 72 -7.35 2.10 -1.44
N TYR A 73 -6.08 2.53 -1.52
CA TYR A 73 -4.99 1.67 -2.02
C TYR A 73 -4.89 0.36 -1.24
N SER A 74 -4.90 0.42 0.08
CA SER A 74 -4.75 -0.78 0.91
C SER A 74 -5.92 -1.75 0.74
N SER A 75 -7.14 -1.25 0.53
CA SER A 75 -8.33 -2.06 0.29
C SER A 75 -8.23 -2.84 -1.02
N VAL A 76 -7.83 -2.16 -2.09
CA VAL A 76 -7.63 -2.80 -3.41
C VAL A 76 -6.51 -3.83 -3.32
N LYS A 77 -5.36 -3.46 -2.74
CA LYS A 77 -4.22 -4.38 -2.61
C LYS A 77 -4.53 -5.59 -1.75
N TRP A 78 -5.26 -5.39 -0.64
CA TRP A 78 -5.69 -6.50 0.21
C TRP A 78 -6.55 -7.49 -0.57
N TRP A 79 -7.54 -7.00 -1.31
CA TRP A 79 -8.39 -7.85 -2.14
C TRP A 79 -7.61 -8.60 -3.23
N MET A 80 -6.69 -7.92 -3.91
CA MET A 80 -5.82 -8.56 -4.92
C MET A 80 -4.97 -9.67 -4.30
N ASN A 81 -4.36 -9.41 -3.13
CA ASN A 81 -3.52 -10.39 -2.46
C ASN A 81 -4.34 -11.58 -1.95
N GLU A 82 -5.55 -11.36 -1.41
CA GLU A 82 -6.48 -12.43 -1.05
C GLU A 82 -6.86 -13.29 -2.26
N LYS A 83 -7.10 -12.68 -3.43
CA LYS A 83 -7.38 -13.43 -4.66
C LYS A 83 -6.21 -14.29 -5.11
N ILE A 84 -4.98 -13.76 -5.05
CA ILE A 84 -3.76 -14.51 -5.38
C ILE A 84 -3.59 -15.66 -4.39
N TYR A 85 -3.77 -15.40 -3.09
CA TYR A 85 -3.67 -16.41 -2.05
C TYR A 85 -4.64 -17.57 -2.26
N LYS A 86 -5.94 -17.28 -2.49
CA LYS A 86 -6.95 -18.30 -2.76
C LYS A 86 -6.59 -19.14 -3.98
N ARG A 87 -6.18 -18.49 -5.08
CA ARG A 87 -5.74 -19.20 -6.29
C ARG A 87 -4.56 -20.14 -6.04
N ILE A 88 -3.61 -19.75 -5.20
CA ILE A 88 -2.46 -20.61 -4.86
C ILE A 88 -2.93 -21.80 -4.00
N ALA A 89 -3.80 -21.55 -3.00
CA ALA A 89 -4.35 -22.60 -2.15
C ALA A 89 -5.19 -23.62 -2.96
N ASP A 90 -6.06 -23.16 -3.85
CA ASP A 90 -6.89 -24.04 -4.69
C ASP A 90 -6.03 -24.93 -5.62
N LYS A 91 -4.91 -24.41 -6.13
CA LYS A 91 -3.95 -25.19 -6.95
C LYS A 91 -3.25 -26.29 -6.14
N GLU A 92 -2.90 -25.98 -4.90
CA GLU A 92 -2.28 -26.95 -4.00
C GLU A 92 -3.24 -28.09 -3.62
N GLU A 93 -4.51 -27.77 -3.34
CA GLU A 93 -5.54 -28.75 -3.01
C GLU A 93 -5.94 -29.63 -4.22
N SER A 94 -5.89 -29.08 -5.43
CA SER A 94 -6.20 -29.82 -6.67
C SER A 94 -5.03 -30.67 -7.20
N GLY A 95 -3.87 -30.66 -6.55
CA GLY A 95 -2.71 -31.46 -6.94
C GLY A 95 -2.08 -31.08 -8.29
N ALA A 96 -2.30 -29.84 -8.75
CA ALA A 96 -1.84 -29.32 -10.04
C ALA A 96 -0.58 -28.43 -9.93
#